data_AF-A0A931KG90-F1
#
_entry.id   AF-A0A931KG90-F1
#
_cell.length_a   1.000
_cell.length_b   1.000
_cell.length_c   1.000
_cell.angle_alpha   90.00
_cell.angle_beta   90.00
_cell.angle_gamma   90.00
#
_symmetry.space_group_name_H-M   'P 1'
#
loop_
_entity.id
_entity.type
_entity.pdbx_description
1 polymer ?
#
loop_
_entity_poly.entity_id
_entity_poly.type
_entity_poly.pdbx_seq_one_letter_code
_entity_poly.pdbx_strand_id
1 'polypeptide(L)' 'MAKKEATVKVRLVSTGKNAKGELTGYTYYAGKNPKNVTEKLKARKYDPRAINPETGKLGCHCDFEEKKMPPSKKN' A
#
# COMPACT_ATOMS: atom_id res chain seq x y z
N MET A 1 -28.67 -16.53 -4.18
CA MET A 1 -27.64 -16.37 -3.13
C MET A 1 -26.45 -15.64 -3.72
N ALA A 2 -26.00 -14.53 -3.12
CA ALA A 2 -24.81 -13.82 -3.60
C ALA A 2 -23.58 -14.72 -3.44
N LYS A 3 -22.85 -14.95 -4.53
CA LYS A 3 -21.62 -15.75 -4.51
C LYS A 3 -20.58 -14.95 -3.71
N LYS A 4 -20.15 -15.48 -2.57
CA LYS A 4 -19.12 -14.84 -1.75
C LYS A 4 -17.84 -14.74 -2.58
N GLU A 5 -17.47 -13.52 -2.97
CA GLU A 5 -16.20 -13.30 -3.64
C GLU A 5 -15.07 -13.74 -2.70
N ALA A 6 -14.16 -14.57 -3.21
CA ALA A 6 -13.01 -15.05 -2.45
C ALA A 6 -11.97 -13.92 -2.23
N THR A 7 -12.10 -12.80 -2.93
CA THR A 7 -11.15 -11.69 -2.91
C THR A 7 -11.43 -10.75 -1.75
N VAL A 8 -10.44 -10.56 -0.88
CA VAL A 8 -10.45 -9.59 0.22
C VAL A 8 -9.74 -8.32 -0.22
N LYS A 9 -10.34 -7.15 0.03
CA LYS A 9 -9.69 -5.86 -0.19
C LYS A 9 -8.59 -5.65 0.85
N VAL A 10 -7.43 -5.22 0.40
CA VAL A 10 -6.27 -4.93 1.25
C VAL A 10 -5.72 -3.55 0.94
N ARG A 11 -5.06 -2.98 1.96
CA ARG A 11 -4.41 -1.67 1.89
C ARG A 11 -2.91 -1.86 1.78
N LEU A 12 -2.34 -1.38 0.69
CA LEU A 12 -0.91 -1.34 0.45
C LEU A 12 -0.40 0.05 0.81
N VAL A 13 0.53 0.16 1.75
CA VAL A 13 1.06 1.44 2.25
C VAL A 13 2.49 1.61 1.79
N SER A 14 2.80 2.77 1.21
CA SER A 14 4.14 3.13 0.75
C SER A 14 5.13 3.11 1.92
N THR A 15 6.31 2.56 1.68
CA THR A 15 7.48 2.69 2.54
C THR A 15 8.33 3.92 2.20
N GLY A 16 7.94 4.68 1.17
CA GLY A 16 8.61 5.90 0.74
C GLY A 16 8.64 6.97 1.83
N LYS A 17 9.73 7.73 1.86
CA LYS A 17 9.92 8.85 2.79
C LYS A 17 9.71 10.20 2.10
N ASN A 18 9.15 11.15 2.82
CA ASN A 18 8.97 12.53 2.37
C ASN A 18 10.23 13.39 2.66
N ALA A 19 10.17 14.69 2.31
CA ALA A 19 11.22 15.68 2.59
C ALA A 19 11.63 15.78 4.07
N LYS A 20 10.74 15.41 4.98
CA LYS A 20 10.95 15.47 6.42
C LYS A 20 11.45 14.14 7.00
N GLY A 21 11.69 13.13 6.15
CA GLY A 21 12.12 11.80 6.56
C GLY A 21 11.00 10.90 7.10
N GLU A 22 9.75 11.35 7.05
CA GLU A 22 8.57 10.59 7.50
C GLU A 22 8.00 9.75 6.37
N LEU A 23 7.26 8.69 6.70
CA LEU A 23 6.54 7.91 5.70
C LEU A 23 5.51 8.78 5.00
N THR A 24 5.45 8.69 3.66
CA THR A 24 4.48 9.48 2.85
C THR A 24 3.04 9.15 3.18
N GLY A 25 2.78 7.95 3.70
CA GLY A 25 1.45 7.44 3.97
C GLY A 25 0.61 7.26 2.71
N TYR A 26 1.22 7.27 1.51
CA TYR A 26 0.51 7.04 0.26
C TYR A 26 0.03 5.60 0.22
N THR A 27 -1.23 5.37 -0.14
CA THR A 27 -1.82 4.02 -0.07
C THR A 27 -2.58 3.64 -1.31
N TYR A 28 -2.36 2.42 -1.77
CA TYR A 28 -3.16 1.77 -2.78
C TYR A 28 -4.11 0.75 -2.15
N TYR A 29 -5.22 0.50 -2.82
CA TYR A 29 -6.12 -0.59 -2.51
C TYR A 29 -6.00 -1.67 -3.58
N ALA A 30 -5.89 -2.93 -3.16
CA ALA A 30 -5.81 -4.07 -4.05
C ALA A 30 -6.72 -5.19 -3.55
N GLY A 31 -7.15 -6.07 -4.45
CA GLY A 31 -7.82 -7.31 -4.08
C GLY A 31 -6.79 -8.42 -3.92
N LYS A 32 -6.88 -9.21 -2.84
CA LYS A 32 -6.11 -10.44 -2.66
C LYS A 32 -7.03 -11.62 -2.42
N ASN A 33 -6.72 -12.77 -3.02
CA ASN A 33 -7.38 -14.01 -2.66
C ASN A 33 -6.56 -14.71 -1.56
N PRO A 34 -7.02 -14.73 -0.31
CA PRO A 34 -6.28 -15.30 0.82
C PRO A 34 -6.11 -16.82 0.72
N LYS A 35 -6.84 -17.49 -0.18
CA LYS A 35 -6.65 -18.93 -0.45
C LYS A 35 -5.39 -19.22 -1.26
N ASN A 36 -4.98 -18.27 -2.11
CA ASN A 36 -3.82 -18.44 -3.00
C ASN A 36 -2.58 -17.72 -2.45
N VAL A 37 -2.77 -16.56 -1.80
CA VAL A 37 -1.69 -15.74 -1.26
C VAL A 37 -1.91 -15.58 0.24
N THR A 38 -1.17 -16.37 1.02
CA THR A 38 -1.19 -16.36 2.49
C THR A 38 -0.27 -15.28 3.06
N GLU A 39 0.78 -14.92 2.34
CA GLU A 39 1.75 -13.90 2.75
C GLU A 39 1.24 -12.47 2.55
N LYS A 40 1.92 -11.51 3.18
CA LYS A 40 1.63 -10.09 3.00
C LYS A 40 2.06 -9.65 1.61
N LEU A 41 1.16 -9.01 0.88
CA LEU A 41 1.50 -8.47 -0.43
C LEU A 41 2.54 -7.36 -0.30
N LYS A 42 3.60 -7.48 -1.10
CA LYS A 42 4.57 -6.43 -1.37
C LYS A 42 4.55 -6.11 -2.86
N ALA A 43 4.44 -4.83 -3.20
CA ALA A 43 4.41 -4.41 -4.59
C ALA A 43 5.23 -3.12 -4.76
N ARG A 44 6.10 -3.10 -5.78
CA ARG A 44 6.82 -1.89 -6.15
C ARG A 44 5.92 -1.01 -7.02
N LYS A 45 5.52 0.15 -6.50
CA LYS A 45 4.63 1.09 -7.19
C LYS A 45 5.16 2.52 -7.10
N TYR A 46 4.65 3.38 -7.97
CA TYR A 46 4.99 4.79 -7.94
C TYR A 46 4.31 5.47 -6.75
N ASP A 47 5.10 6.20 -5.97
CA ASP A 47 4.64 7.12 -4.94
C ASP A 47 4.99 8.56 -5.35
N PRO A 48 4.00 9.41 -5.69
CA PRO A 48 4.25 10.78 -6.09
C PRO A 48 4.78 11.67 -4.96
N ARG A 49 4.64 11.24 -3.70
CA ARG A 49 5.04 12.01 -2.50
C ARG A 49 6.39 11.58 -1.94
N ALA A 50 6.92 10.46 -2.39
CA ALA A 50 8.21 9.96 -1.93
C ALA A 50 9.34 10.75 -2.56
N ILE A 51 10.41 11.02 -1.81
CA ILE A 51 11.63 11.59 -2.36
C ILE A 51 12.51 10.47 -2.87
N ASN A 52 13.00 10.65 -4.09
CA ASN A 52 14.03 9.78 -4.64
C ASN A 52 15.38 10.08 -3.94
N PRO A 53 16.00 9.10 -3.25
CA PRO A 53 17.29 9.32 -2.59
C PRO A 53 18.43 9.62 -3.57
N GLU A 54 18.34 9.18 -4.82
CA GLU A 54 19.40 9.37 -5.82
C GLU A 54 19.33 10.75 -6.49
N THR A 55 18.12 11.23 -6.77
CA THR A 55 17.92 12.49 -7.52
C THR A 55 17.48 13.66 -6.65
N GLY A 56 17.09 13.42 -5.40
CA GLY A 56 16.56 14.43 -4.48
C GLY A 56 15.20 15.00 -4.90
N LYS A 57 14.60 14.50 -5.98
CA LYS A 57 13.32 14.99 -6.53
C LYS A 57 12.13 14.24 -5.94
N LEU A 58 10.97 14.89 -6.00
CA LEU A 58 9.68 14.30 -5.63
C LEU A 58 9.24 13.26 -6.68
N GLY A 59 8.68 12.15 -6.20
CA GLY A 59 8.18 11.06 -7.01
C GLY A 59 9.21 9.97 -7.27
N CYS A 60 9.00 8.77 -6.73
CA CYS A 60 9.80 7.60 -7.05
C CYS A 60 9.03 6.28 -6.89
N HIS A 61 9.57 5.21 -7.47
CA HIS A 61 9.05 3.87 -7.25
C HIS A 61 9.54 3.33 -5.90
N CYS A 62 8.61 3.17 -4.97
CA CYS A 62 8.85 2.60 -3.64
C CYS A 62 8.17 1.25 -3.49
N ASP A 63 8.58 0.52 -2.47
CA ASP A 63 7.86 -0.68 -2.05
C ASP A 63 6.60 -0.28 -1.28
N PHE A 64 5.53 -1.01 -1.53
CA PHE A 64 4.29 -0.89 -0.80
C PHE A 64 4.03 -2.18 -0.07
N GLU A 65 3.79 -2.09 1.23
CA GLU A 65 3.53 -3.24 2.09
C GLU A 65 2.08 -3.29 2.53
N GLU A 66 1.54 -4.50 2.61
CA GLU A 66 0.19 -4.72 3.09
C GLU A 66 0.04 -4.37 4.59
N LYS A 67 -0.87 -3.44 4.87
CA LYS A 67 -1.36 -3.13 6.22
C LYS A 67 -2.85 -3.41 6.34
N LYS A 68 -3.30 -3.50 7.60
CA LYS A 68 -4.71 -3.68 7.95
C LYS A 68 -5.56 -2.56 7.34
N MET A 69 -6.73 -2.90 6.81
CA MET A 69 -7.69 -1.89 6.38
C MET A 69 -8.11 -1.02 7.57
N PRO A 70 -8.32 0.29 7.34
CA PRO A 70 -8.87 1.17 8.36
C PRO A 70 -10.24 0.65 8.80
N PRO A 71 -10.61 0.81 10.08
CA PRO A 71 -11.91 0.42 10.57
C PRO A 71 -13.02 1.18 9.82
N SER A 72 -14.07 0.46 9.42
CA SER A 72 -15.19 1.03 8.67
C SER A 72 -16.10 1.92 9.52
N LYS A 73 -16.03 1.81 10.85
CA LYS A 73 -16.72 2.69 11.80
C LYS A 73 -15.68 3.53 12.53
N LYS A 74 -15.92 4.84 12.60
CA LYS A 74 -15.24 5.69 13.58
C LYS A 74 -15.77 5.29 14.95
N ASN A 75 -14.87 4.93 15.87
CA ASN A 75 -15.19 4.90 17.29
C ASN A 75 -15.41 6.32 17.80
#